data_AF-A0A537XSN8-F1
#
_entry.id   AF-A0A537XSN8-F1
#
_cell.length_a   1.000
_cell.length_b   1.000
_cell.length_c   1.000
_cell.angle_alpha   90.00
_cell.angle_beta   90.00
_cell.angle_gamma   90.00
#
_symmetry.space_group_name_H-M   'P 1'
#
loop_
_entity.id
_entity.type
_entity.pdbx_description
1 polymer ?
#
loop_
_entity_poly.entity_id
_entity_poly.type
_entity_poly.pdbx_seq_one_letter_code
_entity_poly.pdbx_strand_id
1 'polypeptide(L)'
;MTKLDKDASAPFVHPSAIVEEGAKVGKYTKIWFFSHVAPGAVIGENCSLGQNTYVEWNAIVGNGCRLGNSVSIYSHVELEDFVFCAPYMVFTHISFPRAAVNRHAVFKKTLVKTGTTLGANSTVVPDVTCGVGTFLAAGATLTKSSKDWSMMVGTPARQVGWVSAFGEKIDLPLLGEGEWRCTHTSDIYVLNGAELTRHPGPRDILKYVPGERLERMEVR
;
A
#
# COMPACT_ATOMS: atom_id res chain seq x y z
N MET A 1 -27.56 -8.42 9.25
CA MET A 1 -26.65 -7.25 9.26
C MET A 1 -26.89 -6.47 10.53
N THR A 2 -26.28 -6.90 11.63
CA THR A 2 -26.29 -6.18 12.90
C THR A 2 -25.53 -4.86 12.73
N LYS A 3 -26.10 -3.78 13.26
CA LYS A 3 -25.45 -2.47 13.36
C LYS A 3 -24.12 -2.66 14.10
N LEU A 4 -23.01 -2.84 13.38
CA LEU A 4 -21.69 -2.67 13.98
C LEU A 4 -21.60 -1.21 14.39
N ASP A 5 -21.41 -1.03 15.69
CA ASP A 5 -21.35 0.25 16.39
C ASP A 5 -20.59 1.29 15.58
N LYS A 6 -21.31 2.33 15.13
CA LYS A 6 -20.70 3.44 14.40
C LYS A 6 -19.67 4.21 15.25
N ASP A 7 -19.66 4.00 16.56
CA ASP A 7 -18.86 4.69 17.57
C ASP A 7 -17.72 3.86 18.19
N ALA A 8 -17.52 2.59 17.80
CA ALA A 8 -16.41 1.81 18.34
C ALA A 8 -15.08 2.24 17.69
N SER A 9 -14.22 2.92 18.46
CA SER A 9 -12.85 3.25 18.04
C SER A 9 -11.91 2.06 18.09
N ALA A 10 -12.26 1.00 18.83
CA ALA A 10 -11.47 -0.22 18.90
C ALA A 10 -11.38 -0.92 17.52
N PRO A 11 -10.26 -1.62 17.23
CA PRO A 11 -10.18 -2.44 16.04
C PRO A 11 -11.21 -3.57 16.06
N PHE A 12 -11.75 -3.88 14.89
CA PHE A 12 -12.61 -5.03 14.69
C PHE A 12 -11.75 -6.24 14.27
N VAL A 13 -11.91 -7.36 14.98
CA VAL A 13 -11.26 -8.63 14.65
C VAL A 13 -12.34 -9.69 14.45
N HIS A 14 -12.39 -10.29 13.26
CA HIS A 14 -13.32 -11.38 13.00
C HIS A 14 -12.99 -12.61 13.87
N PRO A 15 -13.97 -13.37 14.41
CA PRO A 15 -13.70 -14.51 15.31
C PRO A 15 -12.79 -15.61 14.75
N SER A 16 -12.67 -15.71 13.42
CA SER A 16 -11.78 -16.68 12.76
C SER A 16 -10.38 -16.13 12.50
N ALA A 17 -10.12 -14.85 12.79
CA ALA A 17 -8.81 -14.24 12.62
C ALA A 17 -7.99 -14.45 13.90
N ILE A 18 -6.68 -14.57 13.74
CA ILE A 18 -5.73 -14.75 14.84
C ILE A 18 -4.89 -13.49 14.95
N VAL A 19 -4.97 -12.79 16.07
CA VAL A 19 -4.07 -11.68 16.41
C VAL A 19 -3.32 -12.12 17.65
N GLU A 20 -2.02 -12.40 17.49
CA GLU A 20 -1.20 -12.90 18.59
C GLU A 20 -0.85 -11.80 19.60
N GLU A 21 -0.50 -12.24 20.82
CA GLU A 21 -0.03 -11.34 21.87
C GLU A 21 1.22 -10.58 21.42
N GLY A 22 1.25 -9.27 21.71
CA GLY A 22 2.34 -8.39 21.29
C GLY A 22 2.17 -7.74 19.91
N ALA A 23 1.17 -8.14 19.13
CA ALA A 23 0.76 -7.38 17.93
C ALA A 23 0.08 -6.06 18.32
N LYS A 24 0.33 -5.00 17.55
CA LYS A 24 -0.30 -3.68 17.75
C LYS A 24 -1.22 -3.37 16.59
N VAL A 25 -2.51 -3.12 16.88
CA VAL A 25 -3.52 -2.80 15.88
C VAL A 25 -4.20 -1.48 16.26
N GLY A 26 -4.12 -0.49 15.36
CA GLY A 26 -4.67 0.84 15.55
C GLY A 26 -6.20 0.89 15.51
N LYS A 27 -6.74 2.03 15.92
CA LYS A 27 -8.18 2.31 15.98
C LYS A 27 -8.86 2.16 14.62
N TYR A 28 -10.14 1.79 14.61
CA TYR A 28 -10.97 1.64 13.41
C TYR A 28 -10.47 0.61 12.37
N THR A 29 -9.36 -0.08 12.63
CA THR A 29 -8.82 -1.11 11.74
C THR A 29 -9.69 -2.35 11.78
N LYS A 30 -9.88 -2.98 10.61
CA LYS A 30 -10.68 -4.20 10.47
C LYS A 30 -9.82 -5.35 9.99
N ILE A 31 -9.89 -6.46 10.71
CA ILE A 31 -9.20 -7.71 10.40
C ILE A 31 -10.26 -8.76 10.06
N TRP A 32 -10.31 -9.17 8.80
CA TRP A 32 -11.32 -10.08 8.27
C TRP A 32 -10.89 -11.55 8.35
N PHE A 33 -11.77 -12.42 7.84
CA PHE A 33 -11.72 -13.88 7.94
C PHE A 33 -10.32 -14.50 7.73
N PHE A 34 -9.98 -15.47 8.57
CA PHE A 34 -8.75 -16.27 8.49
C PHE A 34 -7.44 -15.47 8.33
N SER A 35 -7.42 -14.20 8.74
CA SER A 35 -6.19 -13.42 8.75
C SER A 35 -5.36 -13.73 10.00
N HIS A 36 -4.05 -13.60 9.90
CA HIS A 36 -3.13 -13.85 10.99
C HIS A 36 -2.14 -12.69 11.13
N VAL A 37 -2.10 -12.10 12.32
CA VAL A 37 -1.17 -11.03 12.70
C VAL A 37 -0.24 -11.54 13.79
N ALA A 38 1.05 -11.62 13.47
CA ALA A 38 2.08 -12.17 14.33
C ALA A 38 2.56 -11.17 15.41
N PRO A 39 3.25 -11.64 16.47
CA PRO A 39 3.78 -10.78 17.53
C PRO A 39 4.74 -9.71 16.98
N GLY A 40 4.67 -8.50 17.53
CA GLY A 40 5.53 -7.38 17.12
C GLY A 40 5.16 -6.71 15.81
N ALA A 41 4.17 -7.22 15.07
CA ALA A 41 3.58 -6.51 13.94
C ALA A 41 2.94 -5.19 14.40
N VAL A 42 3.07 -4.14 13.59
CA VAL A 42 2.45 -2.84 13.86
C VAL A 42 1.54 -2.47 12.70
N ILE A 43 0.25 -2.38 12.97
CA ILE A 43 -0.77 -1.95 12.02
C ILE A 43 -1.39 -0.65 12.54
N GLY A 44 -1.37 0.38 11.72
CA GLY A 44 -1.92 1.70 12.01
C GLY A 44 -3.45 1.72 12.12
N GLU A 45 -4.00 2.92 12.15
CA GLU A 45 -5.43 3.16 12.26
C GLU A 45 -6.13 3.04 10.90
N ASN A 46 -7.45 2.83 10.91
CA ASN A 46 -8.32 2.85 9.72
C ASN A 46 -7.90 1.90 8.59
N CYS A 47 -7.20 0.82 8.92
CA CYS A 47 -6.79 -0.18 7.95
C CYS A 47 -7.90 -1.21 7.70
N SER A 48 -7.79 -1.94 6.60
CA SER A 48 -8.62 -3.12 6.34
C SER A 48 -7.77 -4.25 5.79
N LEU A 49 -7.75 -5.37 6.49
CA LEU A 49 -7.05 -6.60 6.11
C LEU A 49 -8.07 -7.63 5.64
N GLY A 50 -8.09 -7.90 4.34
CA GLY A 50 -8.98 -8.86 3.68
C GLY A 50 -8.75 -10.30 4.14
N GLN A 51 -9.57 -11.21 3.63
CA GLN A 51 -9.50 -12.62 4.03
C GLN A 51 -8.11 -13.23 3.76
N ASN A 52 -7.62 -14.08 4.67
CA ASN A 52 -6.36 -14.80 4.52
C ASN A 52 -5.15 -13.87 4.38
N THR A 53 -5.20 -12.68 4.99
CA THR A 53 -4.05 -11.77 5.04
C THR A 53 -3.10 -12.20 6.15
N TYR A 54 -1.80 -12.20 5.88
CA TYR A 54 -0.76 -12.46 6.87
C TYR A 54 0.08 -11.21 7.11
N VAL A 55 0.31 -10.85 8.36
CA VAL A 55 1.26 -9.79 8.75
C VAL A 55 2.26 -10.38 9.72
N GLU A 56 3.50 -10.54 9.25
CA GLU A 56 4.60 -11.19 9.96
C GLU A 56 5.17 -10.29 11.07
N TRP A 57 6.01 -10.87 11.93
CA TRP A 57 6.69 -10.13 13.00
C TRP A 57 7.49 -8.95 12.44
N ASN A 58 7.49 -7.83 13.18
CA ASN A 58 8.18 -6.59 12.83
C ASN A 58 7.78 -5.96 11.48
N ALA A 59 6.73 -6.45 10.81
CA ALA A 59 6.14 -5.76 9.68
C ALA A 59 5.43 -4.48 10.14
N ILE A 60 5.51 -3.42 9.31
CA ILE A 60 4.88 -2.13 9.60
C ILE A 60 3.86 -1.83 8.51
N VAL A 61 2.62 -1.60 8.92
CA VAL A 61 1.54 -1.11 8.07
C VAL A 61 1.08 0.23 8.64
N GLY A 62 1.19 1.29 7.84
CA GLY A 62 0.75 2.64 8.21
C GLY A 62 -0.77 2.77 8.37
N ASN A 63 -1.27 4.00 8.33
CA ASN A 63 -2.68 4.31 8.51
C ASN A 63 -3.46 4.27 7.19
N GLY A 64 -4.75 3.96 7.25
CA GLY A 64 -5.63 4.03 6.08
C GLY A 64 -5.29 3.02 4.98
N CYS A 65 -4.44 2.02 5.26
CA CYS A 65 -4.05 1.01 4.29
C CYS A 65 -5.21 0.04 3.99
N ARG A 66 -5.20 -0.52 2.79
CA ARG A 66 -6.13 -1.60 2.40
C ARG A 66 -5.33 -2.77 1.86
N LEU A 67 -5.35 -3.87 2.58
CA LEU A 67 -4.79 -5.14 2.15
C LEU A 67 -5.95 -6.00 1.66
N GLY A 68 -5.95 -6.34 0.38
CA GLY A 68 -6.91 -7.25 -0.22
C GLY A 68 -6.73 -8.67 0.29
N ASN A 69 -7.56 -9.59 -0.21
CA ASN A 69 -7.49 -10.98 0.22
C ASN A 69 -6.14 -11.61 -0.18
N SER A 70 -5.62 -12.50 0.67
CA SER A 70 -4.41 -13.29 0.43
C SER A 70 -3.17 -12.45 0.17
N VAL A 71 -3.00 -11.34 0.90
CA VAL A 71 -1.78 -10.54 0.91
C VAL A 71 -0.92 -10.93 2.10
N SER A 72 0.38 -11.13 1.89
CA SER A 72 1.34 -11.43 2.98
C SER A 72 2.35 -10.29 3.10
N ILE A 73 2.33 -9.60 4.24
CA ILE A 73 3.31 -8.58 4.60
C ILE A 73 4.38 -9.25 5.45
N TYR A 74 5.50 -9.57 4.84
CA TYR A 74 6.62 -10.20 5.51
C TYR A 74 7.40 -9.20 6.37
N SER A 75 8.22 -9.74 7.27
CA SER A 75 9.21 -9.00 8.03
C SER A 75 10.05 -8.11 7.12
N HIS A 76 10.31 -6.88 7.56
CA HIS A 76 11.00 -5.82 6.81
C HIS A 76 10.30 -5.30 5.55
N VAL A 77 9.04 -5.69 5.30
CA VAL A 77 8.14 -4.94 4.42
C VAL A 77 7.49 -3.84 5.24
N GLU A 78 7.66 -2.60 4.81
CA GLU A 78 7.07 -1.43 5.45
C GLU A 78 6.16 -0.71 4.47
N LEU A 79 4.89 -0.57 4.85
CA LEU A 79 3.91 0.20 4.12
C LEU A 79 3.68 1.53 4.86
N GLU A 80 3.86 2.64 4.16
CA GLU A 80 3.42 3.95 4.62
C GLU A 80 1.89 4.08 4.52
N ASP A 81 1.36 5.27 4.83
CA ASP A 81 -0.07 5.52 4.89
C ASP A 81 -0.75 5.39 3.51
N PHE A 82 -2.03 5.04 3.51
CA PHE A 82 -2.88 4.96 2.31
C PHE A 82 -2.42 3.97 1.23
N VAL A 83 -1.50 3.05 1.55
CA VAL A 83 -1.11 2.01 0.60
C VAL A 83 -2.29 1.06 0.32
N PHE A 84 -2.48 0.75 -0.95
CA PHE A 84 -3.46 -0.22 -1.42
C PHE A 84 -2.75 -1.45 -1.99
N CYS A 85 -2.91 -2.59 -1.34
CA CYS A 85 -2.47 -3.88 -1.85
C CYS A 85 -3.71 -4.62 -2.36
N ALA A 86 -3.86 -4.76 -3.67
CA ALA A 86 -4.95 -5.51 -4.26
C ALA A 86 -4.85 -7.02 -3.94
N PRO A 87 -5.94 -7.79 -4.09
CA PRO A 87 -5.93 -9.22 -3.79
C PRO A 87 -4.81 -9.97 -4.51
N TYR A 88 -4.20 -10.93 -3.80
CA TYR A 88 -3.12 -11.79 -4.28
C TYR A 88 -1.85 -11.07 -4.74
N MET A 89 -1.66 -9.77 -4.46
CA MET A 89 -0.34 -9.18 -4.68
C MET A 89 0.68 -9.81 -3.73
N VAL A 90 1.92 -9.96 -4.20
CA VAL A 90 2.96 -10.75 -3.55
C VAL A 90 4.17 -9.89 -3.23
N PHE A 91 4.56 -9.85 -1.96
CA PHE A 91 5.89 -9.43 -1.56
C PHE A 91 6.85 -10.63 -1.53
N THR A 92 8.14 -10.36 -1.68
CA THR A 92 9.20 -11.33 -1.39
C THR A 92 10.29 -10.62 -0.57
N HIS A 93 10.99 -11.35 0.30
CA HIS A 93 11.96 -10.76 1.24
C HIS A 93 13.35 -11.43 1.20
N ILE A 94 13.52 -12.52 0.44
CA ILE A 94 14.83 -13.16 0.20
C ILE A 94 15.15 -13.13 -1.30
N SER A 95 16.33 -12.59 -1.63
CA SER A 95 16.89 -12.72 -2.98
C SER A 95 17.47 -14.13 -3.17
N PHE A 96 17.05 -14.81 -4.23
CA PHE A 96 17.51 -16.14 -4.65
C PHE A 96 17.33 -17.27 -3.63
N PRO A 97 16.12 -17.50 -3.08
CA PRO A 97 15.89 -18.50 -2.04
C PRO A 97 16.26 -19.93 -2.48
N ARG A 98 16.76 -20.73 -1.53
CA ARG A 98 17.02 -22.16 -1.68
C ARG A 98 16.62 -22.85 -0.39
N ALA A 99 15.81 -23.91 -0.47
CA ALA A 99 15.29 -24.60 0.71
C ALA A 99 16.40 -25.16 1.64
N ALA A 100 17.54 -25.57 1.06
CA ALA A 100 18.68 -26.09 1.82
C ALA A 100 19.53 -25.00 2.50
N VAL A 101 19.23 -23.71 2.31
CA VAL A 101 20.06 -22.60 2.79
C VAL A 101 19.22 -21.60 3.57
N ASN A 102 19.43 -21.53 4.89
CA ASN A 102 18.82 -20.50 5.73
C ASN A 102 19.40 -19.12 5.38
N ARG A 103 18.53 -18.17 5.03
CA ARG A 103 18.89 -16.79 4.69
C ARG A 103 18.15 -15.75 5.53
N HIS A 104 17.72 -16.12 6.74
CA HIS A 104 16.94 -15.23 7.61
C HIS A 104 17.74 -14.01 8.09
N ALA A 105 19.08 -14.06 8.04
CA ALA A 105 19.95 -12.95 8.43
C ALA A 105 20.14 -11.86 7.36
N VAL A 106 19.68 -12.06 6.13
CA VAL A 106 19.95 -11.16 4.98
C VAL A 106 18.68 -10.52 4.42
N PHE A 107 17.65 -10.35 5.25
CA PHE A 107 16.44 -9.66 4.84
C PHE A 107 16.75 -8.21 4.50
N LYS A 108 16.34 -7.81 3.30
CA LYS A 108 16.46 -6.44 2.82
C LYS A 108 15.10 -5.76 2.89
N LYS A 109 15.12 -4.49 3.29
CA LYS A 109 13.92 -3.70 3.48
C LYS A 109 13.24 -3.42 2.13
N THR A 110 11.94 -3.64 2.07
CA THR A 110 11.08 -3.18 0.97
C THR A 110 10.19 -2.09 1.51
N LEU A 111 10.28 -0.89 0.95
CA LEU A 111 9.52 0.29 1.39
C LEU A 111 8.44 0.62 0.36
N VAL A 112 7.19 0.68 0.79
CA VAL A 112 6.07 1.07 -0.05
C VAL A 112 5.54 2.42 0.44
N LYS A 113 5.80 3.47 -0.33
CA LYS A 113 5.51 4.83 0.10
C LYS A 113 4.03 5.20 -0.04
N THR A 114 3.68 6.30 0.61
CA THR A 114 2.32 6.78 0.83
C THR A 114 1.48 6.77 -0.45
N GLY A 115 0.24 6.26 -0.38
CA GLY A 115 -0.71 6.26 -1.49
C GLY A 115 -0.38 5.31 -2.66
N THR A 116 0.68 4.50 -2.56
CA THR A 116 1.02 3.50 -3.58
C THR A 116 -0.11 2.49 -3.76
N THR A 117 -0.42 2.16 -5.01
CA THR A 117 -1.32 1.07 -5.39
C THR A 117 -0.54 -0.08 -6.01
N LEU A 118 -0.67 -1.27 -5.43
CA LEU A 118 -0.13 -2.52 -5.93
C LEU A 118 -1.27 -3.38 -6.47
N GLY A 119 -1.33 -3.51 -7.79
CA GLY A 119 -2.42 -4.15 -8.51
C GLY A 119 -2.54 -5.64 -8.24
N ALA A 120 -3.70 -6.20 -8.60
CA ALA A 120 -4.02 -7.60 -8.26
C ALA A 120 -2.99 -8.55 -8.87
N ASN A 121 -2.55 -9.53 -8.09
CA ASN A 121 -1.53 -10.50 -8.51
C ASN A 121 -0.20 -9.87 -9.01
N SER A 122 0.10 -8.62 -8.64
CA SER A 122 1.41 -8.03 -8.89
C SER A 122 2.46 -8.59 -7.93
N THR A 123 3.73 -8.52 -8.29
CA THR A 123 4.84 -9.01 -7.46
C THR A 123 5.86 -7.91 -7.22
N VAL A 124 6.34 -7.79 -5.98
CA VAL A 124 7.41 -6.87 -5.58
C VAL A 124 8.60 -7.69 -5.08
N VAL A 125 9.75 -7.54 -5.75
CA VAL A 125 11.00 -8.21 -5.33
C VAL A 125 11.56 -7.56 -4.06
N PRO A 126 12.50 -8.19 -3.33
CA PRO A 126 13.10 -7.58 -2.14
C PRO A 126 13.97 -6.36 -2.53
N ASP A 127 14.26 -5.48 -1.57
CA ASP A 127 15.24 -4.38 -1.73
C ASP A 127 14.82 -3.32 -2.76
N VAL A 128 13.52 -3.03 -2.83
CA VAL A 128 12.97 -2.00 -3.70
C VAL A 128 12.12 -1.01 -2.92
N THR A 129 12.07 0.22 -3.42
CA THR A 129 11.18 1.26 -2.94
C THR A 129 10.10 1.51 -3.98
N CYS A 130 8.83 1.38 -3.60
CA CYS A 130 7.73 1.88 -4.40
C CYS A 130 7.52 3.36 -4.06
N GLY A 131 7.73 4.26 -5.03
CA GLY A 131 7.56 5.71 -4.87
C GLY A 131 6.13 6.11 -4.48
N VAL A 132 5.96 7.28 -3.88
CA VAL A 132 4.66 7.85 -3.44
C VAL A 132 3.66 7.79 -4.58
N GLY A 133 2.46 7.26 -4.34
CA GLY A 133 1.41 7.20 -5.38
C GLY A 133 1.77 6.37 -6.62
N THR A 134 2.81 5.53 -6.57
CA THR A 134 3.10 4.59 -7.67
C THR A 134 1.88 3.72 -7.91
N PHE A 135 1.55 3.47 -9.18
CA PHE A 135 0.55 2.49 -9.58
C PHE A 135 1.23 1.32 -10.28
N LEU A 136 1.38 0.20 -9.59
CA LEU A 136 1.83 -1.06 -10.18
C LEU A 136 0.62 -1.82 -10.72
N ALA A 137 0.55 -2.01 -12.04
CA ALA A 137 -0.60 -2.66 -12.65
C ALA A 137 -0.74 -4.14 -12.23
N ALA A 138 -1.95 -4.67 -12.43
CA ALA A 138 -2.24 -6.07 -12.16
C ALA A 138 -1.28 -6.99 -12.94
N GLY A 139 -0.79 -8.04 -12.27
CA GLY A 139 0.15 -9.02 -12.85
C GLY A 139 1.56 -8.49 -13.14
N ALA A 140 1.87 -7.21 -12.84
CA ALA A 140 3.19 -6.65 -13.08
C ALA A 140 4.20 -7.07 -12.00
N THR A 141 5.48 -7.18 -12.37
CA THR A 141 6.56 -7.55 -11.43
C THR A 141 7.57 -6.41 -11.28
N LEU A 142 7.51 -5.71 -10.15
CA LEU A 142 8.44 -4.64 -9.83
C LEU A 142 9.79 -5.22 -9.41
N THR A 143 10.80 -5.01 -10.26
CA THR A 143 12.17 -5.55 -10.08
C THR A 143 13.20 -4.49 -9.71
N LYS A 144 12.81 -3.22 -9.72
CA LYS A 144 13.61 -2.03 -9.39
C LYS A 144 12.70 -0.99 -8.77
N SER A 145 13.25 -0.11 -7.92
CA SER A 145 12.50 0.98 -7.32
C SER A 145 11.79 1.84 -8.38
N SER A 146 10.58 2.28 -8.07
CA SER A 146 9.78 3.15 -8.93
C SER A 146 9.90 4.61 -8.51
N LYS A 147 9.58 5.52 -9.44
CA LYS A 147 9.44 6.94 -9.13
C LYS A 147 8.07 7.22 -8.52
N ASP A 148 7.95 8.33 -7.83
CA ASP A 148 6.66 8.82 -7.35
C ASP A 148 5.69 9.01 -8.54
N TRP A 149 4.41 8.68 -8.33
CA TRP A 149 3.29 8.78 -9.27
C TRP A 149 3.43 7.94 -10.55
N SER A 150 4.45 7.08 -10.64
CA SER A 150 4.71 6.32 -11.85
C SER A 150 3.68 5.21 -12.09
N MET A 151 3.28 5.05 -13.35
CA MET A 151 2.47 3.93 -13.81
C MET A 151 3.39 2.81 -14.30
N MET A 152 3.47 1.71 -13.55
CA MET A 152 4.37 0.59 -13.79
C MET A 152 3.61 -0.63 -14.32
N VAL A 153 4.01 -1.17 -15.48
CA VAL A 153 3.32 -2.31 -16.12
C VAL A 153 4.30 -3.39 -16.61
N GLY A 154 3.82 -4.63 -16.68
CA GLY A 154 4.56 -5.76 -17.27
C GLY A 154 5.51 -6.49 -16.32
N THR A 155 6.18 -7.51 -16.85
CA THR A 155 7.12 -8.36 -16.10
C THR A 155 8.39 -8.58 -16.95
N PRO A 156 9.53 -7.94 -16.61
CA PRO A 156 9.70 -6.99 -15.49
C PRO A 156 8.98 -5.65 -15.76
N ALA A 157 8.51 -5.01 -14.69
CA ALA A 157 7.73 -3.78 -14.80
C ALA A 157 8.56 -2.62 -15.38
N ARG A 158 7.93 -1.83 -16.23
CA ARG A 158 8.47 -0.60 -16.82
C ARG A 158 7.47 0.53 -16.68
N GLN A 159 7.99 1.75 -16.53
CA GLN A 159 7.14 2.93 -16.49
C GLN A 159 6.55 3.19 -17.89
N VAL A 160 5.25 3.37 -17.97
CA VAL A 160 4.52 3.70 -19.22
C VAL A 160 3.68 4.97 -19.11
N GLY A 161 3.68 5.61 -17.94
CA GLY A 161 2.99 6.87 -17.71
C GLY A 161 3.04 7.29 -16.25
N TRP A 162 2.05 8.07 -15.88
CA TRP A 162 1.86 8.66 -14.56
C TRP A 162 0.40 8.48 -14.12
N VAL A 163 0.15 8.33 -12.82
CA VAL A 163 -1.18 8.21 -12.22
C VAL A 163 -1.32 9.21 -11.08
N SER A 164 -2.45 9.90 -11.01
CA SER A 164 -2.77 10.84 -9.94
C SER A 164 -3.16 10.12 -8.65
N ALA A 165 -3.10 10.81 -7.51
CA ALA A 165 -3.62 10.35 -6.22
C ALA A 165 -5.08 9.91 -6.28
N PHE A 166 -5.88 10.49 -7.18
CA PHE A 166 -7.27 10.10 -7.39
C PHE A 166 -7.41 8.77 -8.16
N GLY A 167 -6.38 8.35 -8.89
CA GLY A 167 -6.36 7.09 -9.66
C GLY A 167 -6.57 7.28 -11.17
N GLU A 168 -6.38 8.49 -11.70
CA GLU A 168 -6.48 8.77 -13.13
C GLU A 168 -5.13 8.83 -13.82
N LYS A 169 -5.09 8.40 -15.09
CA LYS A 169 -3.90 8.58 -15.92
C LYS A 169 -3.66 10.07 -16.15
N ILE A 170 -2.44 10.52 -15.88
CA ILE A 170 -2.00 11.88 -16.13
C ILE A 170 -1.46 11.97 -17.56
N ASP A 171 -1.98 12.92 -18.33
CA ASP A 171 -1.57 13.16 -19.73
C ASP A 171 -0.34 14.06 -19.79
N LEU A 172 0.80 13.54 -19.31
CA LEU A 172 2.11 14.16 -19.39
C LEU A 172 3.13 13.15 -19.97
N PRO A 173 4.15 13.63 -20.70
CA PRO A 173 5.21 12.76 -21.19
C PRO A 173 6.02 12.16 -20.03
N LEU A 174 6.81 11.11 -20.29
CA LEU A 174 7.71 10.53 -19.29
C LEU A 174 8.91 11.43 -18.96
N LEU A 175 9.28 12.32 -19.88
CA LEU A 175 10.40 13.23 -19.79
C LEU A 175 10.01 14.60 -20.32
N GLY A 176 10.53 15.67 -19.72
CA GLY A 176 10.33 17.05 -20.13
C GLY A 176 9.76 17.90 -19.01
N GLU A 177 8.96 18.89 -19.38
CA GLU A 177 8.30 19.79 -18.44
C GLU A 177 6.80 19.84 -18.76
N GLY A 178 5.97 20.05 -17.74
CA GLY A 178 4.54 20.20 -17.93
C GLY A 178 3.76 20.25 -16.63
N GLU A 179 2.51 20.67 -16.73
CA GLU A 179 1.57 20.71 -15.61
C GLU A 179 0.29 19.97 -16.00
N TRP A 180 -0.25 19.19 -15.07
CA TRP A 180 -1.56 18.56 -15.22
C TRP A 180 -2.39 18.75 -13.95
N ARG A 181 -3.66 19.09 -14.10
CA ARG A 181 -4.59 19.33 -12.99
C ARG A 181 -5.66 18.25 -12.94
N CYS A 182 -5.84 17.62 -11.77
CA CYS A 182 -6.93 16.68 -11.56
C CYS A 182 -8.26 17.43 -11.45
N THR A 183 -9.24 17.03 -12.24
CA THR A 183 -10.60 17.61 -12.22
C THR A 183 -11.40 17.24 -10.98
N HIS A 184 -11.01 16.18 -10.27
CA HIS A 184 -11.74 15.67 -9.09
C HIS A 184 -11.24 16.26 -7.78
N THR A 185 -9.93 16.41 -7.61
CA THR A 185 -9.31 16.87 -6.36
C THR A 185 -8.73 18.27 -6.44
N SER A 186 -8.63 18.84 -7.65
CA SER A 186 -7.89 20.07 -7.94
C SER A 186 -6.39 20.01 -7.61
N ASP A 187 -5.85 18.81 -7.38
CA ASP A 187 -4.41 18.59 -7.29
C ASP A 187 -3.72 19.03 -8.57
N ILE A 188 -2.54 19.62 -8.43
CA ILE A 188 -1.67 20.01 -9.54
C ILE A 188 -0.45 19.09 -9.53
N TYR A 189 -0.12 18.52 -10.68
CA TYR A 189 1.06 17.69 -10.88
C TYR A 189 2.01 18.44 -11.82
N VAL A 190 3.25 18.65 -11.38
CA VAL A 190 4.28 19.35 -12.14
C VAL A 190 5.37 18.35 -12.49
N LEU A 191 5.60 18.16 -13.79
CA LEU A 191 6.71 17.39 -14.34
C LEU A 191 7.91 18.30 -14.53
N ASN A 192 9.07 17.91 -14.01
CA ASN A 192 10.34 18.54 -14.28
C ASN A 192 11.40 17.47 -14.56
N GLY A 193 11.93 17.47 -15.78
CA GLY A 193 12.86 16.45 -16.24
C GLY A 193 12.20 15.08 -16.26
N ALA A 194 12.43 14.28 -15.23
CA ALA A 194 11.92 12.91 -15.12
C ALA A 194 11.16 12.66 -13.82
N GLU A 195 10.84 13.71 -13.08
CA GLU A 195 10.23 13.67 -11.74
C GLU A 195 8.88 14.38 -11.78
N LEU A 196 7.87 13.77 -11.16
CA LEU A 196 6.54 14.34 -11.03
C LEU A 196 6.29 14.71 -9.57
N THR A 197 5.97 15.98 -9.31
CA THR A 197 5.63 16.48 -7.97
C THR A 197 4.14 16.80 -7.89
N ARG A 198 3.48 16.37 -6.82
CA ARG A 198 2.08 16.70 -6.54
C ARG A 198 1.99 17.89 -5.58
N HIS A 199 1.17 18.86 -5.94
CA HIS A 199 0.69 19.93 -5.07
C HIS A 199 -0.79 19.66 -4.76
N PRO A 200 -1.14 19.32 -3.51
CA PRO A 200 -2.52 18.97 -3.15
C PRO A 200 -3.48 20.15 -3.37
N GLY A 201 -4.70 19.83 -3.82
CA GLY A 201 -5.81 20.79 -3.88
C GLY A 201 -6.38 21.12 -2.50
N PRO A 202 -7.56 21.78 -2.42
CA PRO A 202 -8.16 22.21 -1.15
C PRO A 202 -8.44 21.08 -0.16
N ARG A 203 -8.72 19.87 -0.67
CA ARG A 203 -8.90 18.65 0.13
C ARG A 203 -7.83 17.64 -0.26
N ASP A 204 -6.82 17.49 0.59
CA ASP A 204 -5.79 16.46 0.38
C ASP A 204 -6.31 15.07 0.78
N ILE A 205 -6.57 14.23 -0.22
CA ILE A 205 -7.10 12.87 -0.02
C ILE A 205 -6.07 11.88 0.56
N LEU A 206 -4.79 12.25 0.60
CA LEU A 206 -3.71 11.48 1.23
C LEU A 206 -3.29 12.07 2.59
N LYS A 207 -4.08 13.00 3.14
CA LYS A 207 -3.89 13.53 4.48
C LYS A 207 -4.70 12.73 5.49
N TYR A 208 -4.04 12.35 6.58
CA TYR A 208 -4.64 11.62 7.69
C TYR A 208 -4.62 12.46 8.97
N VAL A 209 -5.67 12.35 9.79
CA VAL A 209 -5.75 12.96 11.13
C VAL A 209 -5.75 11.83 12.17
N PRO A 210 -4.71 11.72 13.01
CA PRO A 210 -4.60 10.66 14.02
C PRO A 210 -5.81 10.61 14.97
N GLY A 211 -6.32 9.40 15.23
CA GLY A 211 -7.43 9.17 16.15
C GLY A 211 -8.82 9.40 15.56
N GLU A 212 -8.93 9.92 14.34
CA GLU A 212 -10.21 10.12 13.65
C GLU A 212 -10.53 8.95 12.71
N ARG A 213 -11.83 8.69 12.53
CA ARG A 213 -12.30 7.71 11.55
C ARG A 213 -12.07 8.27 10.15
N LEU A 214 -11.36 7.53 9.31
CA LEU A 214 -11.05 7.95 7.95
C LEU A 214 -12.31 7.94 7.09
N GLU A 215 -12.69 9.14 6.62
CA GLU A 215 -13.69 9.31 5.58
C GLU A 215 -13.02 9.29 4.20
N ARG A 216 -13.40 8.33 3.37
CA ARG A 216 -12.88 8.23 2.01
C ARG A 216 -13.73 9.04 1.06
N MET A 217 -13.08 9.65 0.08
CA MET A 217 -13.77 10.33 -1.01
C MET A 217 -14.65 9.33 -1.76
N GLU A 218 -15.92 9.67 -1.92
CA GLU A 218 -16.84 8.91 -2.78
C GLU A 218 -16.82 9.53 -4.17
N VAL A 219 -16.70 8.68 -5.19
CA VAL A 219 -16.90 9.09 -6.58
C VAL A 219 -18.40 9.06 -6.82
N ARG A 220 -18.96 10.21 -7.21
CA ARG A 220 -20.36 10.31 -7.65
C ARG A 220 -20.49 9.91 -9.10
#